data_AF-A0A3L7Z8U0-F1
#
_entry.id   AF-A0A3L7Z8U0-F1
#
_cell.length_a   1.000
_cell.length_b   1.000
_cell.length_c   1.000
_cell.angle_alpha   90.00
_cell.angle_beta   90.00
_cell.angle_gamma   90.00
#
_symmetry.space_group_name_H-M   'P 1'
#
loop_
_entity.id
_entity.type
_entity.pdbx_description
1 polymer ?
#
loop_
_entity_poly.entity_id
_entity_poly.type
_entity_poly.pdbx_seq_one_letter_code
_entity_poly.pdbx_strand_id
1 'polypeptide(L)'
;MKILIIVMGILSLFSSCTGRKVKLAEEDKSVQNRYEVKENKSCLDHDTLPADTGCFDKGNDTIEVYNKKLDVEAFDRYYNDFDDGFSFTRLPNGTLRERGKYIYYDTAFYYVIDYPKDSYLCYENEYYGNGNIKSERTRIIFGDMYVGTSRYYSINGKLKEEVNEDEGYSFTIGQLMHLLKKKGINIPKGAKLVNGYIDTHYQIRKYLDPEQPGYEVWYSLDPQKDSIFAMAQDSVFVISGKDGSIIDEFRYILEYN
;
A
#
# COMPACT_ATOMS: atom_id res chain seq x y z
N MET A 1 -6.61 -40.85 14.95
CA MET A 1 -6.47 -39.79 13.94
C MET A 1 -7.77 -39.02 13.85
N LYS A 2 -7.78 -37.78 14.35
CA LYS A 2 -8.81 -36.78 14.08
C LYS A 2 -8.04 -35.48 13.82
N ILE A 3 -8.14 -34.96 12.60
CA ILE A 3 -7.53 -33.69 12.22
C ILE A 3 -8.50 -32.60 12.68
N LEU A 4 -8.03 -31.75 13.59
CA LEU A 4 -8.72 -30.55 14.05
C LEU A 4 -8.29 -29.42 13.11
N ILE A 5 -9.18 -28.96 12.23
CA ILE A 5 -8.95 -27.77 11.41
C ILE A 5 -9.35 -26.56 12.27
N ILE A 6 -8.36 -25.84 12.79
CA ILE A 6 -8.58 -24.55 13.44
C ILE A 6 -8.63 -23.50 12.33
N VAL A 7 -9.83 -23.06 11.99
CA VAL A 7 -10.05 -21.86 11.18
C VAL A 7 -9.89 -20.66 12.11
N MET A 8 -8.67 -20.14 12.23
CA MET A 8 -8.43 -18.84 12.85
C MET A 8 -8.55 -17.78 11.76
N GLY A 9 -9.77 -17.26 11.64
CA GLY A 9 -10.08 -16.12 10.80
C GLY A 9 -9.25 -14.90 11.21
N ILE A 10 -8.88 -14.12 10.21
CA ILE A 10 -8.31 -12.79 10.33
C ILE A 10 -9.39 -11.91 10.97
N LEU A 11 -9.44 -11.92 12.30
CA LEU A 11 -10.02 -10.84 13.08
C LEU A 11 -9.05 -9.67 13.00
N SER A 12 -9.39 -8.72 12.15
CA SER A 12 -8.90 -7.35 12.17
C SER A 12 -8.90 -6.79 13.59
N LEU A 13 -7.73 -6.74 14.22
CA LEU A 13 -7.51 -5.98 15.44
C LEU A 13 -7.32 -4.50 15.07
N PHE A 14 -8.43 -3.82 14.76
CA PHE A 14 -8.50 -2.38 15.00
C PHE A 14 -8.74 -2.17 16.49
N SER A 15 -7.66 -2.19 17.28
CA SER A 15 -7.70 -1.66 18.64
C SER A 15 -7.53 -0.15 18.59
N SER A 16 -8.68 0.50 18.71
CA SER A 16 -8.89 1.90 19.07
C SER A 16 -7.88 2.41 20.12
N CYS A 17 -7.03 3.37 19.72
CA CYS A 17 -6.45 4.34 20.64
C CYS A 17 -7.31 5.61 20.63
N THR A 18 -8.39 5.59 21.41
CA THR A 18 -9.07 6.78 21.91
C THR A 18 -8.11 7.58 22.78
N GLY A 19 -7.64 8.71 22.27
CA GLY A 19 -6.68 9.54 22.98
C GLY A 19 -6.59 10.97 22.48
N ARG A 20 -7.69 11.59 22.05
CA ARG A 20 -7.71 13.04 21.83
C ARG A 20 -8.95 13.66 22.47
N LYS A 21 -8.70 14.46 23.50
CA LYS A 21 -9.70 15.23 24.25
C LYS A 21 -10.57 16.03 23.29
N VAL A 22 -11.83 15.65 23.19
CA VAL A 22 -12.90 16.46 22.60
C VAL A 22 -13.09 17.67 23.50
N LYS A 23 -12.78 18.86 22.99
CA LYS A 23 -13.36 20.10 23.51
C LYS A 23 -14.69 20.31 22.80
N LEU A 24 -15.78 20.06 23.52
CA LEU A 24 -17.11 20.56 23.18
C LEU A 24 -17.12 22.07 23.40
N ALA A 25 -17.56 22.83 22.41
CA ALA A 25 -18.13 24.16 22.58
C ALA A 25 -19.23 24.35 21.54
N GLU A 26 -20.41 24.68 22.01
CA GLU A 26 -21.64 24.91 21.26
C GLU A 26 -21.59 26.15 20.37
N GLU A 27 -22.30 26.00 19.24
CA GLU A 27 -23.10 26.95 18.45
C GLU A 27 -22.62 28.36 18.03
N ASP A 28 -22.77 28.53 16.71
CA ASP A 28 -23.27 29.70 15.96
C ASP A 28 -22.37 30.93 15.73
N LYS A 29 -21.84 31.04 14.50
CA LYS A 29 -22.28 32.05 13.49
C LYS A 29 -21.39 32.03 12.25
N SER A 30 -22.05 32.28 11.11
CA SER A 30 -21.52 32.47 9.77
C SER A 30 -20.30 33.40 9.71
N VAL A 31 -19.19 32.95 9.13
CA VAL A 31 -18.27 33.82 8.39
C VAL A 31 -17.73 33.06 7.17
N GLN A 32 -18.08 33.58 6.01
CA GLN A 32 -17.61 33.18 4.69
C GLN A 32 -16.18 33.70 4.52
N ASN A 33 -15.17 32.85 4.68
CA ASN A 33 -13.78 33.20 4.33
C ASN A 33 -13.35 32.44 3.08
N ARG A 34 -13.23 33.21 1.98
CA ARG A 34 -12.44 32.84 0.81
C ARG A 34 -11.02 32.55 1.26
N TYR A 35 -10.52 31.35 1.04
CA TYR A 35 -9.09 31.08 1.09
C TYR A 35 -8.54 31.23 -0.32
N GLU A 36 -7.74 32.27 -0.55
CA GLU A 36 -6.83 32.35 -1.67
C GLU A 36 -5.77 31.25 -1.54
N VAL A 37 -5.63 30.45 -2.59
CA VAL A 37 -4.55 29.46 -2.73
C VAL A 37 -3.25 30.22 -2.87
N LYS A 38 -2.43 30.23 -1.81
CA LYS A 38 -1.01 30.57 -1.94
C LYS A 38 -0.28 29.39 -2.55
N GLU A 39 0.28 29.60 -3.74
CA GLU A 39 1.31 28.74 -4.30
C GLU A 39 2.47 28.61 -3.30
N ASN A 40 2.63 27.43 -2.70
CA ASN A 40 3.84 27.13 -1.95
C ASN A 40 4.95 26.83 -2.95
N LYS A 41 5.82 27.82 -3.14
CA LYS A 41 7.10 27.68 -3.83
C LYS A 41 7.88 26.56 -3.15
N SER A 42 8.19 25.53 -3.94
CA SER A 42 9.04 24.41 -3.54
C SER A 42 10.40 24.93 -3.08
N CYS A 43 10.77 24.59 -1.86
CA CYS A 43 12.14 24.68 -1.39
C CYS A 43 12.95 23.65 -2.17
N LEU A 44 13.86 24.12 -3.05
CA LEU A 44 15.12 23.45 -3.42
C LEU A 44 15.87 24.40 -4.38
N ASP A 45 16.60 25.36 -3.81
CA ASP A 45 17.72 26.02 -4.48
C ASP A 45 19.00 25.56 -3.78
N HIS A 46 19.91 25.04 -4.61
CA HIS A 46 21.34 24.77 -4.40
C HIS A 46 21.76 23.79 -3.28
N ASP A 47 22.18 22.58 -3.68
CA ASP A 47 23.60 22.23 -3.65
C ASP A 47 23.90 20.94 -4.45
N THR A 48 25.04 20.98 -5.14
CA THR A 48 25.46 20.05 -6.19
C THR A 48 26.13 18.82 -5.58
N LEU A 49 25.52 17.63 -5.71
CA LEU A 49 26.15 16.31 -5.54
C LEU A 49 25.56 15.32 -6.57
N PRO A 50 26.32 14.29 -6.98
CA PRO A 50 26.43 13.85 -8.36
C PRO A 50 25.13 13.26 -8.93
N ALA A 51 24.92 13.57 -10.21
CA ALA A 51 23.82 13.13 -11.05
C ALA A 51 23.73 11.61 -11.14
N ASP A 52 23.09 10.99 -10.15
CA ASP A 52 22.31 9.76 -10.32
C ASP A 52 21.24 9.66 -9.22
N THR A 53 20.71 10.81 -8.79
CA THR A 53 19.47 10.87 -8.01
C THR A 53 18.33 10.53 -8.96
N GLY A 54 18.02 9.23 -9.05
CA GLY A 54 16.72 8.74 -9.45
C GLY A 54 15.65 9.23 -8.47
N CYS A 55 15.43 10.54 -8.44
CA CYS A 55 14.10 11.09 -8.29
C CYS A 55 13.27 10.35 -9.32
N PHE A 56 12.35 9.49 -8.88
CA PHE A 56 11.45 8.82 -9.81
C PHE A 56 10.79 9.91 -10.65
N ASP A 57 11.17 9.95 -11.91
CA ASP A 57 10.59 10.86 -12.88
C ASP A 57 9.07 10.73 -12.76
N LYS A 58 8.40 11.83 -12.44
CA LYS A 58 6.96 12.02 -12.72
C LYS A 58 6.71 12.10 -14.23
N GLY A 59 7.51 11.42 -15.04
CA GLY A 59 7.56 11.53 -16.49
C GLY A 59 7.36 10.16 -17.12
N ASN A 60 6.24 10.02 -17.82
CA ASN A 60 5.91 9.00 -18.82
C ASN A 60 5.24 7.68 -18.43
N ASP A 61 4.97 7.40 -17.16
CA ASP A 61 3.93 6.40 -16.86
C ASP A 61 2.56 7.04 -17.08
N THR A 62 2.11 7.03 -18.34
CA THR A 62 0.71 7.27 -18.70
C THR A 62 -0.09 6.06 -18.22
N ILE A 63 -0.27 5.98 -16.91
CA ILE A 63 -1.30 5.14 -16.31
C ILE A 63 -2.60 5.77 -16.79
N GLU A 64 -3.41 4.98 -17.50
CA GLU A 64 -4.77 5.35 -17.90
C GLU A 64 -5.43 6.11 -16.75
N VAL A 65 -5.93 7.31 -17.04
CA VAL A 65 -6.77 8.07 -16.11
C VAL A 65 -7.88 7.14 -15.65
N TYR A 66 -7.79 6.65 -14.42
CA TYR A 66 -8.73 5.65 -13.94
C TYR A 66 -10.16 6.19 -14.02
N ASN A 67 -11.07 5.35 -14.50
CA ASN A 67 -12.47 5.70 -14.54
C ASN A 67 -12.97 5.87 -13.10
N LYS A 68 -13.41 7.10 -12.78
CA LYS A 68 -14.04 7.45 -11.49
C LYS A 68 -15.35 6.71 -11.22
N LYS A 69 -15.83 5.95 -12.21
CA LYS A 69 -17.05 5.14 -12.14
C LYS A 69 -16.79 3.74 -12.69
N LEU A 70 -17.04 2.74 -11.85
CA LEU A 70 -17.03 1.32 -12.17
C LEU A 70 -18.40 0.89 -12.72
N ASP A 71 -18.39 0.10 -13.79
CA ASP A 71 -19.57 -0.63 -14.23
C ASP A 71 -19.75 -1.87 -13.34
N VAL A 72 -20.55 -1.71 -12.29
CA VAL A 72 -20.80 -2.75 -11.27
C VAL A 72 -21.47 -3.98 -11.87
N GLU A 73 -22.40 -3.80 -12.80
CA GLU A 73 -23.10 -4.94 -13.41
C GLU A 73 -22.16 -5.77 -14.29
N ALA A 74 -21.30 -5.10 -15.08
CA ALA A 74 -20.27 -5.80 -15.84
C ALA A 74 -19.26 -6.49 -14.91
N PHE A 75 -18.88 -5.84 -13.81
CA PHE A 75 -18.00 -6.43 -12.82
C PHE A 75 -18.63 -7.67 -12.18
N ASP A 76 -19.88 -7.61 -11.74
CA ASP A 76 -20.57 -8.73 -11.08
C ASP A 76 -20.77 -9.92 -12.04
N ARG A 77 -21.05 -9.67 -13.32
CA ARG A 77 -21.11 -10.73 -14.34
C ARG A 77 -19.78 -11.47 -14.47
N TYR A 78 -18.66 -10.74 -14.42
CA TYR A 78 -17.32 -11.32 -14.44
C TYR A 78 -16.96 -11.98 -13.10
N TYR A 79 -17.44 -11.43 -11.99
CA TYR A 79 -17.12 -11.86 -10.64
C TYR A 79 -17.75 -13.20 -10.23
N ASN A 80 -18.99 -13.46 -10.66
CA ASN A 80 -19.70 -14.69 -10.33
C ASN A 80 -19.04 -15.97 -10.89
N ASP A 81 -17.97 -15.82 -11.68
CA ASP A 81 -17.16 -16.90 -12.20
C ASP A 81 -15.97 -17.27 -11.28
N PHE A 82 -15.79 -16.61 -10.12
CA PHE A 82 -14.65 -16.85 -9.20
C PHE A 82 -15.03 -17.58 -7.91
N ASP A 83 -14.25 -18.60 -7.54
CA ASP A 83 -14.41 -19.34 -6.29
C ASP A 83 -13.89 -18.57 -5.05
N ASP A 84 -12.85 -17.72 -5.20
CA ASP A 84 -12.09 -17.14 -4.08
C ASP A 84 -12.40 -15.65 -3.79
N GLY A 85 -13.37 -15.08 -4.49
CA GLY A 85 -13.80 -13.69 -4.30
C GLY A 85 -12.81 -12.60 -4.75
N PHE A 86 -11.78 -12.99 -5.49
CA PHE A 86 -10.94 -12.11 -6.29
C PHE A 86 -10.42 -12.87 -7.52
N SER A 87 -9.82 -12.15 -8.47
CA SER A 87 -9.23 -12.72 -9.68
C SER A 87 -8.02 -11.92 -10.14
N PHE A 88 -7.10 -12.61 -10.81
CA PHE A 88 -5.97 -11.99 -11.50
C PHE A 88 -6.12 -12.11 -13.02
N THR A 89 -5.90 -11.01 -13.73
CA THR A 89 -5.81 -10.98 -15.20
C THR A 89 -4.51 -10.31 -15.61
N ARG A 90 -3.84 -10.84 -16.63
CA ARG A 90 -2.68 -10.17 -17.22
C ARG A 90 -3.10 -9.29 -18.40
N LEU A 91 -2.77 -8.01 -18.34
CA LEU A 91 -3.03 -7.04 -19.40
C LEU A 91 -1.96 -7.13 -20.52
N PRO A 92 -2.23 -6.63 -21.74
CA PRO A 92 -1.28 -6.70 -22.86
C PRO A 92 0.08 -6.04 -22.59
N ASN A 93 0.13 -5.01 -21.76
CA ASN A 93 1.37 -4.34 -21.35
C ASN A 93 2.16 -5.11 -20.26
N GLY A 94 1.67 -6.28 -19.84
CA GLY A 94 2.29 -7.11 -18.81
C GLY A 94 1.88 -6.77 -17.37
N THR A 95 1.10 -5.72 -17.15
CA THR A 95 0.52 -5.41 -15.83
C THR A 95 -0.37 -6.56 -15.38
N LEU A 96 -0.17 -7.02 -14.14
CA LEU A 96 -1.10 -7.93 -13.49
C LEU A 96 -2.18 -7.10 -12.83
N ARG A 97 -3.45 -7.36 -13.15
CA ARG A 97 -4.61 -6.69 -12.57
C ARG A 97 -5.34 -7.66 -11.64
N GLU A 98 -5.44 -7.29 -10.37
CA GLU A 98 -6.33 -7.92 -9.41
C GLU A 98 -7.68 -7.22 -9.43
N ARG A 99 -8.75 -7.99 -9.31
CA ARG A 99 -10.10 -7.50 -9.07
C ARG A 99 -10.72 -8.31 -7.96
N GLY A 100 -11.38 -7.64 -7.02
CA GLY A 100 -12.12 -8.34 -5.98
C GLY A 100 -13.33 -7.56 -5.49
N LYS A 101 -14.15 -8.25 -4.71
CA LYS A 101 -15.34 -7.74 -4.06
C LYS A 101 -15.34 -8.21 -2.62
N TYR A 102 -15.70 -7.33 -1.70
CA TYR A 102 -15.88 -7.70 -0.31
C TYR A 102 -17.13 -7.04 0.27
N ILE A 103 -17.70 -7.66 1.30
CA ILE A 103 -18.88 -7.15 2.01
C ILE A 103 -18.44 -6.74 3.41
N TYR A 104 -18.79 -5.52 3.81
CA TYR A 104 -18.54 -5.00 5.15
C TYR A 104 -19.83 -4.38 5.71
N TYR A 105 -20.34 -4.93 6.82
CA TYR A 105 -21.65 -4.60 7.39
C TYR A 105 -22.75 -4.45 6.33
N ASP A 106 -22.97 -5.52 5.56
CA ASP A 106 -23.96 -5.60 4.47
C ASP A 106 -23.76 -4.61 3.31
N THR A 107 -22.63 -3.91 3.27
CA THR A 107 -22.27 -3.01 2.18
C THR A 107 -21.22 -3.65 1.29
N ALA A 108 -21.53 -3.77 -0.01
CA ALA A 108 -20.58 -4.26 -1.00
C ALA A 108 -19.59 -3.16 -1.42
N PHE A 109 -18.33 -3.55 -1.51
CA PHE A 109 -17.24 -2.76 -2.06
C PHE A 109 -16.51 -3.56 -3.12
N TYR A 110 -15.93 -2.84 -4.08
CA TYR A 110 -15.13 -3.42 -5.16
C TYR A 110 -13.76 -2.79 -5.16
N TYR A 111 -12.76 -3.54 -5.59
CA TYR A 111 -11.43 -3.00 -5.77
C TYR A 111 -10.78 -3.50 -7.06
N VAL A 112 -9.88 -2.67 -7.58
CA VAL A 112 -9.00 -3.00 -8.70
C VAL A 112 -7.59 -2.61 -8.30
N ILE A 113 -6.65 -3.55 -8.40
CA ILE A 113 -5.24 -3.30 -8.13
C ILE A 113 -4.42 -3.63 -9.37
N ASP A 114 -3.68 -2.65 -9.86
CA ASP A 114 -2.75 -2.84 -10.97
C ASP A 114 -1.33 -2.91 -10.46
N TYR A 115 -0.66 -4.01 -10.81
CA TYR A 115 0.74 -4.30 -10.52
C TYR A 115 1.55 -4.19 -11.82
N PRO A 116 2.15 -3.03 -12.12
CA PRO A 116 3.04 -2.88 -13.27
C PRO A 116 4.23 -3.83 -13.18
N LYS A 117 4.65 -4.37 -14.33
CA LYS A 117 5.70 -5.37 -14.43
C LYS A 117 7.04 -4.91 -13.81
N ASP A 118 7.42 -3.65 -14.02
CA ASP A 118 8.75 -3.13 -13.70
C ASP A 118 8.73 -2.04 -12.59
N SER A 119 7.76 -2.16 -11.66
CA SER A 119 7.57 -1.24 -10.53
C SER A 119 7.68 -1.94 -9.18
N TYR A 120 8.03 -1.19 -8.13
CA TYR A 120 7.90 -1.62 -6.73
C TYR A 120 6.53 -1.26 -6.14
N LEU A 121 5.74 -0.49 -6.88
CA LEU A 121 4.47 0.06 -6.48
C LEU A 121 3.33 -0.57 -7.29
N CYS A 122 2.16 -0.64 -6.68
CA CYS A 122 0.90 -0.91 -7.35
C CYS A 122 -0.09 0.24 -7.12
N TYR A 123 -1.09 0.30 -7.99
CA TYR A 123 -2.16 1.30 -7.94
C TYR A 123 -3.45 0.62 -7.54
N GLU A 124 -4.05 1.10 -6.46
CA GLU A 124 -5.23 0.53 -5.86
C GLU A 124 -6.37 1.53 -5.89
N ASN A 125 -7.46 1.12 -6.53
CA ASN A 125 -8.72 1.85 -6.52
C ASN A 125 -9.79 1.02 -5.84
N GLU A 126 -10.55 1.69 -4.98
CA GLU A 126 -11.70 1.11 -4.32
C GLU A 126 -12.96 1.84 -4.75
N TYR A 127 -14.09 1.12 -4.84
CA TYR A 127 -15.36 1.62 -5.32
C TYR A 127 -16.49 1.21 -4.37
N TYR A 128 -17.46 2.12 -4.22
CA TYR A 128 -18.71 1.83 -3.53
C TYR A 128 -19.60 0.89 -4.34
N GLY A 129 -20.60 0.31 -3.68
CA GLY A 129 -21.62 -0.54 -4.30
C GLY A 129 -22.35 0.10 -5.51
N ASN A 130 -22.41 1.43 -5.57
CA ASN A 130 -23.01 2.17 -6.69
C ASN A 130 -22.02 2.46 -7.84
N GLY A 131 -20.80 1.94 -7.76
CA GLY A 131 -19.74 2.09 -8.75
C GLY A 131 -18.94 3.39 -8.64
N ASN A 132 -19.33 4.34 -7.80
CA ASN A 132 -18.51 5.55 -7.63
C ASN A 132 -17.22 5.21 -6.90
N ILE A 133 -16.13 5.86 -7.31
CA ILE A 133 -14.83 5.72 -6.65
C ILE A 133 -14.93 6.13 -5.18
N LYS A 134 -14.28 5.35 -4.32
CA LYS A 134 -14.13 5.54 -2.88
C LYS A 134 -12.73 6.01 -2.56
N SER A 135 -11.71 5.42 -3.19
CA SER A 135 -10.33 5.86 -3.01
C SER A 135 -9.47 5.59 -4.24
N GLU A 136 -8.44 6.43 -4.40
CA GLU A 136 -7.31 6.24 -5.31
C GLU A 136 -6.03 6.26 -4.47
N ARG A 137 -5.26 5.17 -4.50
CA ARG A 137 -4.09 5.00 -3.65
C ARG A 137 -2.96 4.34 -4.41
N THR A 138 -1.73 4.66 -4.03
CA THR A 138 -0.54 3.94 -4.48
C THR A 138 0.05 3.24 -3.28
N ARG A 139 0.38 1.95 -3.39
CA ARG A 139 1.04 1.22 -2.30
C ARG A 139 2.20 0.40 -2.81
N ILE A 140 3.07 -0.02 -1.90
CA ILE A 140 4.10 -0.99 -2.23
C ILE A 140 3.47 -2.35 -2.54
N ILE A 141 3.99 -3.07 -3.53
CA ILE A 141 3.45 -4.37 -3.95
C ILE A 141 3.48 -5.37 -2.79
N PHE A 142 4.62 -5.42 -2.11
CA PHE A 142 4.93 -6.37 -1.05
C PHE A 142 4.71 -5.71 0.31
N GLY A 143 3.47 -5.38 0.66
CA GLY A 143 3.17 -4.72 1.94
C GLY A 143 1.85 -3.95 1.96
N ASP A 144 1.60 -3.29 3.08
CA ASP A 144 0.40 -2.50 3.37
C ASP A 144 0.67 -0.98 3.36
N MET A 145 1.88 -0.57 2.97
CA MET A 145 2.29 0.82 2.97
C MET A 145 1.80 1.58 1.73
N TYR A 146 0.96 2.60 1.96
CA TYR A 146 0.65 3.63 0.96
C TYR A 146 1.78 4.66 0.82
N VAL A 147 1.93 5.21 -0.39
CA VAL A 147 2.92 6.21 -0.78
C VAL A 147 2.29 7.34 -1.60
N GLY A 148 2.90 8.52 -1.52
CA GLY A 148 2.42 9.69 -2.26
C GLY A 148 1.09 10.22 -1.74
N THR A 149 0.24 10.71 -2.65
CA THR A 149 -1.06 11.27 -2.29
C THR A 149 -2.17 10.25 -2.46
N SER A 150 -2.80 9.85 -1.36
CA SER A 150 -4.05 9.11 -1.37
C SER A 150 -5.24 10.08 -1.48
N ARG A 151 -6.25 9.73 -2.28
CA ARG A 151 -7.48 10.51 -2.41
C ARG A 151 -8.67 9.69 -1.97
N TYR A 152 -9.56 10.31 -1.19
CA TYR A 152 -10.77 9.66 -0.68
C TYR A 152 -12.01 10.46 -1.10
N TYR A 153 -13.03 9.73 -1.52
CA TYR A 153 -14.23 10.28 -2.14
C TYR A 153 -15.46 9.89 -1.35
N SER A 154 -16.50 10.72 -1.41
CA SER A 154 -17.83 10.40 -0.91
C SER A 154 -18.51 9.38 -1.82
N ILE A 155 -19.56 8.73 -1.32
CA ILE A 155 -20.43 7.82 -2.10
C ILE A 155 -21.05 8.47 -3.35
N ASN A 156 -21.09 9.81 -3.41
CA ASN A 156 -21.57 10.59 -4.55
C ASN A 156 -20.46 10.99 -5.53
N GLY A 157 -19.23 10.46 -5.36
CA GLY A 157 -18.07 10.72 -6.22
C GLY A 157 -17.37 12.07 -5.98
N LYS A 158 -17.73 12.83 -4.94
CA LYS A 158 -17.05 14.09 -4.59
C LYS A 158 -15.81 13.82 -3.74
N LEU A 159 -14.68 14.45 -4.07
CA LEU A 159 -13.45 14.41 -3.26
C LEU A 159 -13.75 14.94 -1.85
N LYS A 160 -13.36 14.17 -0.84
CA LYS A 160 -13.51 14.53 0.58
C LYS A 160 -12.18 14.90 1.22
N GLU A 161 -11.13 14.17 0.87
CA GLU A 161 -9.86 14.21 1.58
C GLU A 161 -8.71 13.81 0.65
N GLU A 162 -7.58 14.46 0.84
CA GLU A 162 -6.29 14.06 0.30
C GLU A 162 -5.33 13.86 1.47
N VAL A 163 -4.63 12.73 1.49
CA VAL A 163 -3.65 12.39 2.53
C VAL A 163 -2.28 12.31 1.88
N ASN A 164 -1.30 13.02 2.45
CA ASN A 164 0.09 12.84 2.10
C ASN A 164 0.65 11.65 2.89
N GLU A 165 0.70 10.49 2.24
CA GLU A 165 1.18 9.26 2.86
C GLU A 165 2.69 9.32 3.16
N ASP A 166 3.43 10.22 2.52
CA ASP A 166 4.87 10.39 2.77
C ASP A 166 5.14 11.42 3.88
N GLU A 167 4.11 11.94 4.55
CA GLU A 167 4.29 12.88 5.67
C GLU A 167 5.10 12.24 6.80
N GLY A 168 6.17 12.94 7.22
CA GLY A 168 7.13 12.46 8.22
C GLY A 168 8.28 11.62 7.66
N TYR A 169 8.25 11.23 6.38
CA TYR A 169 9.30 10.44 5.73
C TYR A 169 10.17 11.33 4.82
N SER A 170 11.40 11.60 5.25
CA SER A 170 12.42 12.28 4.42
C SER A 170 13.27 11.28 3.63
N PHE A 171 13.42 10.05 4.15
CA PHE A 171 14.05 8.93 3.46
C PHE A 171 12.98 8.19 2.66
N THR A 172 13.07 8.26 1.34
CA THR A 172 12.06 7.77 0.40
C THR A 172 12.12 6.26 0.19
N ILE A 173 11.03 5.68 -0.34
CA ILE A 173 11.02 4.28 -0.78
C ILE A 173 12.07 3.99 -1.85
N GLY A 174 12.38 4.94 -2.74
CA GLY A 174 13.45 4.78 -3.70
C GLY A 174 14.81 4.58 -3.05
N GLN A 175 15.11 5.40 -2.04
CA GLN A 175 16.34 5.29 -1.26
C GLN A 175 16.37 4.01 -0.42
N LEU A 176 15.23 3.58 0.13
CA LEU A 176 15.08 2.29 0.80
C LEU A 176 15.45 1.13 -0.14
N MET A 177 14.89 1.09 -1.35
CA MET A 177 15.20 0.05 -2.33
C MET A 177 16.69 0.03 -2.70
N HIS A 178 17.30 1.20 -2.85
CA HIS A 178 18.73 1.30 -3.11
C HIS A 178 19.58 0.79 -1.93
N LEU A 179 19.22 1.15 -0.70
CA LEU A 179 19.89 0.68 0.52
C LEU A 179 19.81 -0.84 0.67
N LEU A 180 18.63 -1.43 0.46
CA LEU A 180 18.42 -2.87 0.51
C LEU A 180 19.26 -3.60 -0.55
N LYS A 181 19.26 -3.09 -1.78
CA LYS A 181 20.10 -3.63 -2.86
C LYS A 181 21.59 -3.58 -2.51
N LYS A 182 22.08 -2.49 -1.92
CA LYS A 182 23.47 -2.35 -1.45
C LYS A 182 23.82 -3.38 -0.36
N LYS A 183 22.83 -3.81 0.43
CA LYS A 183 22.97 -4.86 1.44
C LYS A 183 22.82 -6.28 0.87
N GLY A 184 22.63 -6.44 -0.43
CA GLY A 184 22.42 -7.73 -1.09
C GLY A 184 20.98 -8.25 -1.01
N ILE A 185 20.04 -7.43 -0.53
CA ILE A 185 18.62 -7.78 -0.41
C ILE A 185 17.90 -7.29 -1.67
N ASN A 186 17.62 -8.21 -2.59
CA ASN A 186 17.03 -7.90 -3.89
C ASN A 186 15.52 -8.14 -3.86
N ILE A 187 14.76 -7.12 -3.48
CA ILE A 187 13.30 -7.15 -3.62
C ILE A 187 12.94 -7.12 -5.11
N PRO A 188 12.09 -8.04 -5.60
CA PRO A 188 11.70 -8.06 -7.01
C PRO A 188 10.83 -6.87 -7.37
N LYS A 189 10.89 -6.47 -8.65
CA LYS A 189 9.89 -5.59 -9.26
C LYS A 189 8.73 -6.44 -9.80
N GLY A 190 7.55 -5.86 -9.79
CA GLY A 190 6.31 -6.49 -10.24
C GLY A 190 5.79 -7.56 -9.28
N ALA A 191 4.49 -7.83 -9.38
CA ALA A 191 3.86 -8.90 -8.65
C ALA A 191 4.26 -10.27 -9.21
N LYS A 192 4.66 -11.19 -8.33
CA LYS A 192 4.83 -12.61 -8.63
C LYS A 192 3.70 -13.38 -7.98
N LEU A 193 3.12 -14.32 -8.72
CA LEU A 193 2.11 -15.22 -8.20
C LEU A 193 2.76 -16.56 -7.84
N VAL A 194 2.54 -17.00 -6.61
CA VAL A 194 2.92 -18.32 -6.09
C VAL A 194 1.62 -19.00 -5.65
N ASN A 195 1.28 -20.13 -6.28
CA ASN A 195 0.02 -20.85 -6.06
C ASN A 195 -1.24 -19.98 -6.13
N GLY A 196 -1.27 -19.02 -7.04
CA GLY A 196 -2.42 -18.13 -7.26
C GLY A 196 -2.45 -16.88 -6.38
N TYR A 197 -1.53 -16.73 -5.43
CA TYR A 197 -1.45 -15.58 -4.53
C TYR A 197 -0.19 -14.74 -4.76
N ILE A 198 -0.23 -13.46 -4.41
CA ILE A 198 0.95 -12.59 -4.44
C ILE A 198 2.01 -13.15 -3.48
N ASP A 199 3.23 -13.25 -3.98
CA ASP A 199 4.41 -13.68 -3.24
C ASP A 199 4.61 -12.83 -1.97
N THR A 200 4.67 -13.46 -0.79
CA THR A 200 4.77 -12.81 0.52
C THR A 200 6.14 -12.97 1.20
N HIS A 201 7.14 -13.55 0.50
CA HIS A 201 8.51 -13.71 1.04
C HIS A 201 9.20 -12.38 1.34
N TYR A 202 8.71 -11.28 0.77
CA TYR A 202 9.12 -9.92 1.06
C TYR A 202 7.93 -9.15 1.60
N GLN A 203 8.12 -8.37 2.65
CA GLN A 203 7.14 -7.38 3.08
C GLN A 203 7.83 -6.10 3.57
N ILE A 204 7.33 -4.95 3.16
CA ILE A 204 7.72 -3.64 3.66
C ILE A 204 6.48 -2.98 4.25
N ARG A 205 6.56 -2.64 5.53
CA ARG A 205 5.50 -1.96 6.27
C ARG A 205 5.99 -0.63 6.81
N LYS A 206 5.06 0.26 7.13
CA LYS A 206 5.37 1.45 7.93
C LYS A 206 5.50 1.04 9.40
N TYR A 207 6.59 1.44 10.03
CA TYR A 207 6.73 1.35 11.48
C TYR A 207 5.75 2.32 12.12
N LEU A 208 4.90 1.82 13.02
CA LEU A 208 3.70 2.51 13.50
C LEU A 208 3.97 3.56 14.59
N ASP A 209 5.22 3.84 14.93
CA ASP A 209 5.57 4.91 15.87
C ASP A 209 5.51 6.28 15.15
N PRO A 210 4.54 7.15 15.48
CA PRO A 210 4.42 8.47 14.86
C PRO A 210 5.60 9.40 15.17
N GLU A 211 6.32 9.16 16.27
CA GLU A 211 7.50 9.96 16.65
C GLU A 211 8.76 9.48 15.91
N GLN A 212 8.77 8.20 15.50
CA GLN A 212 9.86 7.53 14.80
C GLN A 212 9.35 6.84 13.51
N PRO A 213 9.02 7.61 12.46
CA PRO A 213 8.67 7.04 11.17
C PRO A 213 9.80 6.14 10.69
N GLY A 214 9.43 4.95 10.24
CA GLY A 214 10.39 3.90 9.88
C GLY A 214 9.80 2.90 8.89
N TYR A 215 10.68 2.15 8.26
CA TYR A 215 10.36 1.04 7.39
C TYR A 215 10.69 -0.25 8.12
N GLU A 216 9.69 -1.12 8.23
CA GLU A 216 9.90 -2.49 8.70
C GLU A 216 10.00 -3.40 7.46
N VAL A 217 11.18 -3.93 7.21
CA VAL A 217 11.50 -4.75 6.04
C VAL A 217 11.67 -6.20 6.47
N TRP A 218 10.69 -7.01 6.14
CA TRP A 218 10.70 -8.45 6.33
C TRP A 218 11.16 -9.15 5.06
N TYR A 219 12.10 -10.07 5.17
CA TYR A 219 12.59 -10.83 4.03
C TYR A 219 13.07 -12.23 4.44
N SER A 220 12.92 -13.19 3.52
CA SER A 220 13.51 -14.53 3.63
C SER A 220 14.98 -14.53 3.19
N LEU A 221 15.83 -15.29 3.89
CA LEU A 221 17.24 -15.48 3.53
C LEU A 221 17.41 -16.56 2.45
N ASP A 222 16.44 -17.47 2.30
CA ASP A 222 16.41 -18.52 1.28
C ASP A 222 15.00 -18.69 0.66
N PRO A 223 14.60 -17.79 -0.26
CA PRO A 223 13.26 -17.82 -0.87
C PRO A 223 12.96 -19.09 -1.69
N GLN A 224 13.98 -19.92 -1.97
CA GLN A 224 13.82 -21.17 -2.72
C GLN A 224 13.60 -22.39 -1.81
N LYS A 225 13.95 -22.28 -0.53
CA LYS A 225 13.85 -23.36 0.47
C LYS A 225 12.58 -23.26 1.31
N ASP A 226 11.95 -22.08 1.35
CA ASP A 226 10.72 -21.86 2.09
C ASP A 226 9.51 -22.41 1.32
N SER A 227 9.09 -23.61 1.70
CA SER A 227 7.88 -24.25 1.22
C SER A 227 6.66 -23.41 1.58
N ILE A 228 6.08 -22.71 0.60
CA ILE A 228 4.64 -22.41 0.31
C ILE A 228 3.76 -21.81 1.45
N PHE A 229 4.07 -21.98 2.73
CA PHE A 229 3.27 -21.62 3.90
C PHE A 229 4.06 -21.03 5.08
N ALA A 230 5.37 -20.83 4.98
CA ALA A 230 6.10 -20.10 6.01
C ALA A 230 6.20 -18.63 5.54
N MET A 231 5.57 -17.62 6.12
CA MET A 231 5.88 -17.04 7.44
C MET A 231 7.35 -17.13 7.91
N ALA A 232 8.28 -17.64 7.10
CA ALA A 232 9.72 -17.64 7.36
C ALA A 232 10.32 -16.34 6.83
N GLN A 233 9.85 -15.23 7.41
CA GLN A 233 10.62 -14.01 7.32
C GLN A 233 11.74 -14.14 8.35
N ASP A 234 12.88 -14.66 7.91
CA ASP A 234 14.02 -14.96 8.76
C ASP A 234 14.68 -13.70 9.33
N SER A 235 14.35 -12.53 8.79
CA SER A 235 14.98 -11.29 9.18
C SER A 235 14.08 -10.07 9.01
N VAL A 236 14.24 -9.13 9.94
CA VAL A 236 13.55 -7.84 9.95
C VAL A 236 14.57 -6.73 10.14
N PHE A 237 14.56 -5.76 9.24
CA PHE A 237 15.19 -4.47 9.48
C PHE A 237 14.15 -3.44 9.87
N VAL A 238 14.45 -2.67 10.91
CA VAL A 238 13.77 -1.40 11.15
C VAL A 238 14.70 -0.30 10.68
N ILE A 239 14.28 0.45 9.66
CA ILE A 239 15.08 1.50 9.01
C ILE A 239 14.38 2.83 9.22
N SER A 240 15.10 3.83 9.72
CA SER A 240 14.60 5.18 9.93
C SER A 240 14.08 5.77 8.61
N GLY A 241 12.82 6.21 8.65
CA GLY A 241 12.17 6.96 7.57
C GLY A 241 12.66 8.39 7.46
N LYS A 242 13.52 8.87 8.37
CA LYS A 242 14.10 10.22 8.34
C LYS A 242 15.42 10.27 7.56
N ASP A 243 16.28 9.28 7.76
CA ASP A 243 17.67 9.33 7.26
C ASP A 243 18.20 7.99 6.73
N GLY A 244 17.42 6.91 6.80
CA GLY A 244 17.83 5.59 6.34
C GLY A 244 18.79 4.85 7.27
N SER A 245 19.02 5.36 8.49
CA SER A 245 19.79 4.64 9.51
C SER A 245 19.06 3.37 9.95
N ILE A 246 19.81 2.32 10.29
CA ILE A 246 19.22 1.09 10.83
C ILE A 246 18.95 1.34 12.30
N ILE A 247 17.68 1.25 12.69
CA ILE A 247 17.22 1.36 14.07
C ILE A 247 17.40 0.01 14.76
N ASP A 248 16.98 -1.07 14.09
CA ASP A 248 17.07 -2.43 14.63
C ASP A 248 17.24 -3.49 13.53
N GLU A 249 17.82 -4.64 13.89
CA GLU A 249 17.95 -5.83 13.03
C GLU A 249 17.63 -7.08 13.85
N PHE A 250 16.54 -7.76 13.50
CA PHE A 250 16.15 -9.03 14.08
C PHE A 250 16.41 -10.16 13.10
N ARG A 251 16.85 -11.31 13.61
CA ARG A 251 16.90 -12.57 12.86
C ARG A 251 16.10 -13.62 13.60
N TYR A 252 15.09 -14.17 12.94
CA TYR A 252 14.31 -15.28 13.43
C TYR A 252 14.99 -16.57 12.99
N ILE A 253 15.61 -17.28 13.93
CA ILE A 253 16.05 -18.65 13.70
C ILE A 253 14.81 -19.52 13.85
N LEU A 254 14.16 -19.87 12.74
CA LEU A 254 13.13 -20.90 12.75
C LEU A 254 13.81 -22.26 12.85
N GLU A 255 13.93 -22.78 14.07
CA GLU A 255 14.28 -24.18 14.29
C GLU A 255 13.09 -25.05 13.86
N TYR A 256 13.16 -25.57 12.63
CA TYR A 256 12.27 -26.64 12.19
C TYR A 256 12.68 -27.94 12.88
N ASN A 257 11.90 -28.38 13.87
CA ASN A 257 11.97 -29.72 14.45
C ASN A 257 11.29 -30.76 13.55
#